data_AF-A0A9W8LEV4-F1
#
_entry.id   AF-A0A9W8LEV4-F1
#
_cell.length_a   1.000
_cell.length_b   1.000
_cell.length_c   1.000
_cell.angle_alpha   90.00
_cell.angle_beta   90.00
_cell.angle_gamma   90.00
#
_symmetry.space_group_name_H-M   'P 1'
#
loop_
_entity.id
_entity.type
_entity.pdbx_description
1 polymer ?
#
loop_
_entity_poly.entity_id
_entity_poly.type
_entity_poly.pdbx_seq_one_letter_code
_entity_poly.pdbx_strand_id
1 'polypeptide(L)'
;MTTPARKPVKKPPNMFFVFRAEFQAQARGGSVMSVSRAASAEWRQMSDKQKQPYADKAAELMRQYRAQKDQAERRQRAELWHRIGKMKRAGAVGDIDPQRLDEILETICGDI
;
A
#
# COMPACT_ATOMS: atom_id res chain seq x y z
N MET A 1 6.74 8.32 25.11
CA MET A 1 5.73 9.02 24.28
C MET A 1 5.16 8.00 23.31
N THR A 2 3.90 7.61 23.46
CA THR A 2 3.27 6.56 22.65
C THR A 2 2.78 7.18 21.34
N THR A 3 3.58 7.12 20.29
CA THR A 3 3.18 7.56 18.94
C THR A 3 1.99 6.70 18.50
N PRO A 4 0.85 7.29 18.08
CA PRO A 4 -0.27 6.50 17.59
C PRO A 4 0.16 5.78 16.31
N ALA A 5 0.11 4.45 16.33
CA ALA A 5 0.40 3.60 15.18
C ALA A 5 -0.56 3.98 14.03
N ARG A 6 -0.03 4.66 13.01
CA ARG A 6 -0.79 4.98 11.81
C ARG A 6 -0.96 3.70 10.99
N LYS A 7 -2.14 3.50 10.41
CA LYS A 7 -2.43 2.30 9.60
C LYS A 7 -1.61 2.38 8.30
N PRO A 8 -0.67 1.47 8.05
CA PRO A 8 0.07 1.45 6.79
C PRO A 8 -0.89 1.21 5.63
N VAL A 9 -0.63 1.87 4.50
CA VAL A 9 -1.37 1.59 3.27
C VAL A 9 -1.07 0.13 2.91
N LYS A 10 -2.11 -0.71 2.84
CA LYS A 10 -1.94 -2.14 2.57
C LYS A 10 -1.49 -2.35 1.13
N LYS A 11 -0.43 -3.13 0.93
CA LYS A 11 0.07 -3.50 -0.40
C LYS A 11 -1.07 -4.10 -1.24
N PRO A 12 -1.19 -3.73 -2.52
CA PRO A 12 -2.29 -4.18 -3.36
C PRO A 12 -2.09 -5.65 -3.76
N PRO A 13 -3.17 -6.36 -4.10
CA PRO A 13 -3.10 -7.76 -4.50
C PRO A 13 -2.37 -7.93 -5.84
N ASN A 14 -1.48 -8.93 -5.92
CA ASN A 14 -0.81 -9.34 -7.14
C ASN A 14 -1.79 -9.99 -8.14
N MET A 15 -1.41 -10.12 -9.42
CA MET A 15 -2.24 -10.68 -10.50
C MET A 15 -2.87 -12.03 -10.15
N PHE A 16 -2.13 -12.91 -9.45
CA PHE A 16 -2.67 -14.20 -9.01
C PHE A 16 -3.77 -14.04 -7.96
N PHE A 17 -3.67 -13.05 -7.06
CA PHE A 17 -4.72 -12.80 -6.06
C PHE A 17 -5.97 -12.20 -6.70
N VAL A 18 -5.82 -11.37 -7.73
CA VAL A 18 -6.95 -10.88 -8.54
C VAL A 18 -7.67 -12.06 -9.20
N PHE A 19 -6.92 -12.94 -9.88
CA PHE A 19 -7.45 -14.16 -10.48
C PHE A 19 -8.11 -15.08 -9.45
N ARG A 20 -7.44 -15.36 -8.33
CA ARG A 20 -7.95 -16.25 -7.28
C ARG A 20 -9.23 -15.72 -6.64
N ALA A 21 -9.36 -14.40 -6.47
CA ALA A 21 -10.58 -13.79 -5.96
C ALA A 21 -11.76 -14.00 -6.92
N GLU A 22 -11.54 -13.82 -8.24
CA GLU A 22 -12.55 -14.12 -9.25
C GLU A 22 -12.89 -15.62 -9.30
N PHE A 23 -11.87 -16.48 -9.23
CA PHE A 23 -12.04 -17.94 -9.21
C PHE A 23 -12.82 -18.42 -7.98
N GLN A 24 -12.55 -17.83 -6.81
CA GLN A 24 -13.29 -18.13 -5.58
C GLN A 24 -14.73 -17.65 -5.64
N ALA A 25 -15.00 -16.50 -6.27
CA ALA A 25 -16.37 -16.02 -6.48
C ALA A 25 -17.17 -16.93 -7.41
N GLN A 26 -16.51 -17.56 -8.39
CA GLN A 26 -17.12 -18.54 -9.30
C GLN A 26 -17.30 -19.92 -8.65
N ALA A 27 -16.38 -20.34 -7.79
CA ALA A 27 -16.46 -21.58 -7.04
C ALA A 27 -17.51 -21.48 -5.92
N ARG A 28 -18.79 -21.70 -6.27
CA ARG A 28 -19.93 -21.74 -5.33
C ARG A 28 -19.78 -22.89 -4.32
N GLY A 29 -19.11 -22.63 -3.21
CA GLY A 29 -19.03 -23.56 -2.08
C GLY A 29 -17.97 -24.63 -2.26
N GLY A 30 -16.77 -24.34 -1.78
CA GLY A 30 -15.67 -25.28 -1.64
C GLY A 30 -14.78 -24.87 -0.48
N SER A 31 -14.04 -25.81 0.10
CA SER A 31 -13.03 -25.48 1.10
C SER A 31 -12.02 -24.49 0.51
N VAL A 32 -11.61 -23.50 1.30
CA VAL A 32 -10.59 -22.51 0.88
C VAL A 32 -9.34 -23.20 0.33
N MET A 33 -8.98 -24.35 0.90
CA MET A 33 -7.83 -25.15 0.47
C MET A 33 -8.03 -25.80 -0.90
N SER A 34 -9.22 -26.36 -1.20
CA SER A 34 -9.49 -26.98 -2.50
C SER A 34 -9.55 -25.94 -3.62
N VAL A 35 -10.22 -24.81 -3.37
CA VAL A 35 -10.29 -23.69 -4.31
C VAL A 35 -8.90 -23.13 -4.60
N SER A 36 -8.04 -23.03 -3.59
CA SER A 36 -6.67 -22.52 -3.78
C SER A 36 -5.80 -23.47 -4.61
N ARG A 37 -5.96 -24.79 -4.41
CA ARG A 37 -5.23 -25.80 -5.17
C ARG A 37 -5.68 -25.83 -6.63
N ALA A 38 -6.99 -25.76 -6.87
CA ALA A 38 -7.57 -25.67 -8.22
C ALA A 38 -7.12 -24.38 -8.93
N ALA A 39 -7.22 -23.21 -8.28
CA ALA A 39 -6.78 -21.95 -8.84
C ALA A 39 -5.28 -21.95 -9.20
N SER A 40 -4.42 -22.54 -8.36
CA SER A 40 -2.99 -22.62 -8.66
C SER A 40 -2.68 -23.55 -9.84
N ALA A 41 -3.43 -24.63 -10.00
CA ALA A 41 -3.29 -25.54 -11.15
C ALA A 41 -3.78 -24.88 -12.45
N GLU A 42 -4.93 -24.20 -12.40
CA GLU A 42 -5.49 -23.45 -13.54
C GLU A 42 -4.53 -22.34 -13.97
N TRP A 43 -4.00 -21.58 -13.01
CA TRP A 43 -3.06 -20.50 -13.28
C TRP A 43 -1.78 -20.97 -13.98
N ARG A 44 -1.27 -22.16 -13.65
CA ARG A 44 -0.07 -22.70 -14.33
C ARG A 44 -0.38 -23.15 -15.76
N GLN A 45 -1.61 -23.55 -16.04
CA GLN A 45 -2.07 -23.96 -17.38
C GLN A 45 -2.45 -22.77 -18.27
N MET A 46 -2.86 -21.65 -17.68
CA MET A 46 -3.16 -20.44 -18.43
C MET A 46 -1.94 -19.91 -19.18
N SER A 47 -2.17 -19.55 -20.45
CA SER A 47 -1.17 -18.89 -21.30
C SER A 47 -0.96 -17.43 -20.89
N ASP A 48 0.17 -16.83 -21.28
CA ASP A 48 0.47 -15.43 -20.97
C ASP A 48 -0.61 -14.46 -21.49
N LYS A 49 -1.22 -14.78 -22.63
CA LYS A 49 -2.36 -14.01 -23.17
C LYS A 49 -3.60 -14.03 -22.26
N GLN A 50 -3.87 -15.14 -21.58
CA GLN A 50 -4.98 -15.26 -20.63
C GLN A 50 -4.66 -14.59 -19.30
N LYS A 51 -3.37 -14.56 -18.94
CA LYS A 51 -2.85 -13.87 -17.75
C LYS A 51 -2.74 -12.35 -17.92
N GLN A 52 -2.57 -11.89 -19.15
CA GLN A 52 -2.40 -10.48 -19.49
C GLN A 52 -3.47 -9.55 -18.89
N PRO A 53 -4.79 -9.82 -18.99
CA PRO A 53 -5.79 -8.95 -18.36
C PRO A 53 -5.66 -8.90 -16.82
N TYR A 54 -5.18 -9.97 -16.18
CA TYR A 54 -4.91 -9.99 -14.74
C TYR A 54 -3.63 -9.22 -14.39
N ALA A 55 -2.61 -9.27 -15.26
CA ALA A 55 -1.41 -8.46 -15.12
C ALA A 55 -1.74 -6.97 -15.23
N ASP A 56 -2.55 -6.58 -16.21
CA ASP A 56 -2.98 -5.19 -16.41
C ASP A 56 -3.81 -4.68 -15.24
N LYS A 57 -4.77 -5.48 -14.74
CA LYS A 57 -5.53 -5.17 -13.51
C LYS A 57 -4.62 -5.00 -12.30
N ALA A 58 -3.65 -5.90 -12.10
CA ALA A 58 -2.71 -5.79 -10.98
C ALA A 58 -1.80 -4.57 -11.10
N ALA A 59 -1.36 -4.24 -12.32
CA ALA A 59 -0.58 -3.04 -12.60
C ALA A 59 -1.37 -1.76 -12.30
N GLU A 60 -2.66 -1.71 -12.67
CA GLU A 60 -3.54 -0.59 -12.34
C GLU A 60 -3.74 -0.46 -10.82
N LEU A 61 -4.00 -1.55 -10.12
CA LEU A 61 -4.11 -1.53 -8.65
C LEU A 61 -2.81 -1.08 -7.98
N MET A 62 -1.64 -1.46 -8.54
CA MET A 62 -0.34 -0.96 -8.10
C MET A 62 -0.16 0.54 -8.35
N ARG A 63 -0.62 1.07 -9.49
CA ARG A 63 -0.62 2.52 -9.75
C ARG A 63 -1.47 3.27 -8.74
N GLN A 64 -2.70 2.81 -8.50
CA GLN A 64 -3.61 3.43 -7.53
C GLN A 64 -3.06 3.37 -6.11
N TYR A 65 -2.43 2.25 -5.72
CA TYR A 65 -1.77 2.13 -4.43
C TYR A 65 -0.62 3.14 -4.27
N ARG A 66 0.25 3.26 -5.29
CA ARG A 66 1.36 4.24 -5.27
C ARG A 66 0.85 5.67 -5.15
N ALA A 67 -0.21 6.01 -5.90
CA ALA A 67 -0.84 7.34 -5.80
C ALA A 67 -1.42 7.60 -4.40
N GLN A 68 -2.08 6.61 -3.79
CA GLN A 68 -2.59 6.74 -2.42
C GLN A 68 -1.48 6.85 -1.39
N LYS A 69 -0.39 6.10 -1.54
CA LYS A 69 0.80 6.19 -0.68
C LYS A 69 1.40 7.59 -0.75
N ASP A 70 1.66 8.10 -1.96
CA ASP A 70 2.21 9.44 -2.18
C ASP A 70 1.30 10.53 -1.61
N GLN A 71 -0.02 10.43 -1.81
CA GLN A 71 -0.97 11.37 -1.20
C GLN A 71 -0.95 11.32 0.33
N ALA A 72 -0.86 10.12 0.92
CA ALA A 72 -0.77 9.97 2.36
C ALA A 72 0.53 10.57 2.90
N GLU A 73 1.67 10.32 2.24
CA GLU A 73 2.97 10.88 2.57
C GLU A 73 2.97 12.42 2.48
N ARG A 74 2.38 12.99 1.42
CA ARG A 74 2.22 14.45 1.27
C ARG A 74 1.35 15.05 2.37
N ARG A 75 0.24 14.41 2.73
CA ARG A 75 -0.63 14.87 3.83
C ARG A 75 0.12 14.84 5.15
N GLN A 76 0.86 13.77 5.42
CA GLN A 76 1.68 13.64 6.64
C GLN A 76 2.78 14.69 6.70
N ARG A 77 3.46 14.94 5.58
CA ARG A 77 4.46 16.00 5.46
C ARG A 77 3.85 17.37 5.75
N ALA A 78 2.69 17.67 5.19
CA ALA A 78 1.98 18.92 5.45
C ALA A 78 1.58 19.05 6.92
N GLU A 79 1.00 18.01 7.54
CA GLU A 79 0.66 17.99 8.97
C GLU A 79 1.89 18.23 9.85
N LEU A 80 2.99 17.53 9.56
CA LEU A 80 4.23 17.66 10.31
C LEU A 80 4.81 19.07 10.19
N TRP A 81 4.77 19.65 8.99
CA TRP A 81 5.19 21.02 8.74
C TRP A 81 4.38 22.03 9.55
N HIS A 82 3.05 21.89 9.56
CA HIS A 82 2.17 22.76 10.37
C HIS A 82 2.47 22.61 11.86
N ARG A 83 2.70 21.38 12.33
CA ARG A 83 3.03 21.10 13.73
C ARG A 83 4.37 21.70 14.13
N ILE A 84 5.40 21.58 13.29
CA ILE A 84 6.70 22.21 13.49
C ILE A 84 6.57 23.74 13.52
N GLY A 85 5.81 24.33 12.59
CA GLY A 85 5.54 25.78 12.60
C GLY A 85 4.84 26.26 13.88
N LYS A 86 3.98 25.42 14.49
CA LYS A 86 3.39 25.70 15.80
C LYS A 86 4.43 25.61 16.93
N MET A 87 5.29 24.60 16.93
CA MET A 87 6.37 24.44 17.92
C MET A 87 7.42 25.55 17.83
N LYS A 88 7.76 26.00 16.62
CA LYS A 88 8.65 27.14 16.38
C LYS A 88 8.08 28.44 16.97
N ARG A 89 6.80 28.73 16.72
CA ARG A 89 6.12 29.91 17.31
C ARG A 89 6.07 29.86 18.84
N ALA A 90 6.06 28.66 19.43
CA ALA A 90 6.10 28.46 20.87
C ALA A 90 7.53 28.49 21.46
N GLY A 91 8.57 28.71 20.64
CA GLY A 91 9.97 28.71 21.09
C GLY A 91 10.51 27.33 21.49
N ALA A 92 9.78 26.25 21.19
CA ALA A 92 10.15 24.88 21.59
C ALA A 92 11.10 24.18 20.62
N VAL A 93 11.20 24.69 19.38
CA VAL A 93 12.02 24.13 18.29
C VAL A 93 12.62 25.28 17.49
N GLY A 94 13.91 25.18 17.14
CA GLY A 94 14.61 26.12 16.25
C GLY A 94 14.24 25.94 14.78
N ASP A 95 15.01 26.53 13.87
CA ASP A 95 14.81 26.34 12.44
C ASP A 95 15.07 24.88 12.03
N ILE A 96 14.06 24.23 11.45
CA ILE A 96 14.16 22.90 10.86
C ILE A 96 14.19 23.08 9.35
N ASP A 97 15.27 22.64 8.72
CA ASP A 97 15.40 22.68 7.27
C ASP A 97 14.55 21.57 6.60
N PRO A 98 14.23 21.72 5.30
CA PRO A 98 13.39 20.76 4.58
C PRO A 98 13.95 19.35 4.43
N GLN A 99 15.28 19.16 4.47
CA GLN A 99 15.92 17.85 4.37
C GLN A 99 15.79 17.10 5.69
N ARG A 100 16.01 17.78 6.81
CA ARG A 100 15.80 17.18 8.15
C ARG A 100 14.34 16.80 8.41
N LEU A 101 13.39 17.51 7.80
CA LEU A 101 11.99 17.11 7.80
C LEU A 101 11.75 15.79 7.05
N ASP A 102 12.40 15.64 5.89
CA ASP A 102 12.33 14.43 5.06
C ASP A 102 12.90 13.24 5.83
N GLU A 103 14.05 13.42 6.49
CA GLU A 103 14.70 12.41 7.32
C GLU A 103 13.82 11.97 8.52
N ILE A 104 13.13 12.93 9.16
CA ILE A 104 12.15 12.64 10.22
C ILE A 104 10.94 11.90 9.67
N LEU A 105 10.46 12.23 8.47
CA LEU A 105 9.35 11.54 7.82
C LEU A 105 9.73 10.14 7.39
N GLU A 106 10.91 9.94 6.83
CA GLU A 106 11.46 8.63 6.47
C GLU A 106 11.69 7.77 7.70
N THR A 107 12.17 8.34 8.81
CA THR A 107 12.30 7.58 10.08
C THR A 107 10.94 7.19 10.66
N ILE A 108 9.91 8.02 10.47
CA ILE A 108 8.55 7.72 10.95
C ILE A 108 7.81 6.75 10.01
N CYS A 109 8.14 6.73 8.71
CA CYS A 109 7.43 5.97 7.68
C CYS A 109 8.20 4.75 7.12
N GLY A 110 9.52 4.68 7.34
CA GLY A 110 10.43 3.70 6.74
C GLY A 110 10.52 2.37 7.50
N ASP A 111 10.07 2.32 8.76
CA ASP A 111 10.05 1.12 9.58
C ASP A 111 8.67 0.43 9.60
N ILE A 112 8.18 -0.05 8.44
CA ILE A 112 7.09 -1.06 8.31
C ILE A 112 7.34 -2.00 7.12
#